data_AF-A0A6N9P8M3-F1
#
_entry.id   AF-A0A6N9P8M3-F1
#
_cell.length_a   1.000
_cell.length_b   1.000
_cell.length_c   1.000
_cell.angle_alpha   90.00
_cell.angle_beta   90.00
_cell.angle_gamma   90.00
#
_symmetry.space_group_name_H-M   'P 1'
#
loop_
_entity.id
_entity.type
_entity.pdbx_description
1 polymer ?
#
loop_
_entity_poly.entity_id
_entity_poly.type
_entity_poly.pdbx_seq_one_letter_code
_entity_poly.pdbx_strand_id
1 'polypeptide(L)'
;MFTFEIGHKYYDTSACDHNCVFTIEIVKRTAKTVTFRRNGKERRTKLFCDERGEYIIPDRYSMAPVFRAEREVQPEEAPADVAEAPAAPAVENAAPSKVVTISQPADDGSMIVIVGQRVERNCGACFPLENGTVAGFVDVPDGLVLRGGVFALIRWDYAPNQLERVRLSDIHRHGWRSANGSPLGVFVR
;
A
#
# COMPACT_ATOMS: atom_id res chain seq x y z
N MET A 1 -3.00 -31.96 2.22
CA MET A 1 -3.25 -31.16 3.44
C MET A 1 -1.95 -31.10 4.21
N PHE A 2 -1.32 -29.93 4.26
CA PHE A 2 -0.01 -29.81 4.91
C PHE A 2 -0.18 -29.86 6.42
N THR A 3 0.64 -30.68 7.08
CA THR A 3 0.62 -30.83 8.52
C THR A 3 2.00 -30.59 9.10
N PHE A 4 2.08 -30.10 10.33
CA PHE A 4 3.37 -29.90 10.97
C PHE A 4 4.06 -31.24 11.27
N GLU A 5 5.32 -31.36 10.89
CA GLU A 5 6.16 -32.52 11.16
C GLU A 5 7.13 -32.23 12.31
N ILE A 6 7.38 -33.22 13.16
CA ILE A 6 8.24 -33.09 14.33
C ILE A 6 9.70 -33.06 13.86
N GLY A 7 10.48 -32.08 14.31
CA GLY A 7 11.87 -31.87 13.91
C GLY A 7 12.06 -30.95 12.70
N HIS A 8 10.97 -30.54 12.03
CA HIS A 8 11.03 -29.64 10.89
C HIS A 8 11.03 -28.17 11.31
N LYS A 9 11.68 -27.34 10.48
CA LYS A 9 11.74 -25.90 10.67
C LYS A 9 10.79 -25.21 9.70
N TYR A 10 10.02 -24.26 10.21
CA TYR A 10 9.08 -23.47 9.42
C TYR A 10 9.43 -21.99 9.56
N TYR A 11 9.18 -21.22 8.50
CA TYR A 11 9.47 -19.80 8.50
C TYR A 11 8.25 -18.95 8.14
N ASP A 12 8.27 -17.71 8.63
CA ASP A 12 7.35 -16.67 8.24
C ASP A 12 8.08 -15.33 8.18
N THR A 13 7.68 -14.45 7.27
CA THR A 13 8.27 -13.12 7.12
C THR A 13 7.42 -12.06 7.81
N SER A 14 8.05 -11.03 8.34
CA SER A 14 7.33 -9.89 8.88
C SER A 14 6.56 -9.17 7.77
N ALA A 15 5.35 -8.71 8.08
CA ALA A 15 4.55 -7.89 7.17
C ALA A 15 5.19 -6.50 6.94
N CYS A 16 6.00 -6.01 7.87
CA CYS A 16 6.60 -4.67 7.79
C CYS A 16 7.99 -4.66 7.14
N ASP A 17 8.72 -5.78 7.19
CA ASP A 17 10.06 -5.90 6.60
C ASP A 17 10.24 -7.33 6.10
N HIS A 18 10.30 -7.48 4.79
CA HIS A 18 10.44 -8.79 4.16
C HIS A 18 11.80 -9.45 4.43
N ASN A 19 12.81 -8.69 4.91
CA ASN A 19 14.10 -9.25 5.32
C ASN A 19 14.05 -9.86 6.73
N CYS A 20 13.05 -9.50 7.53
CA CYS A 20 12.85 -10.07 8.86
C CYS A 20 12.16 -11.44 8.75
N VAL A 21 12.96 -12.51 8.75
CA VAL A 21 12.49 -13.90 8.75
C VAL A 21 12.43 -14.44 10.18
N PHE A 22 11.25 -14.89 10.60
CA PHE A 22 11.06 -15.63 11.83
C PHE A 22 11.09 -17.13 11.53
N THR A 23 11.82 -17.89 12.35
CA THR A 23 11.90 -19.35 12.24
C THR A 23 11.44 -20.02 13.53
N ILE A 24 10.79 -21.16 13.38
CA ILE A 24 10.37 -22.04 14.48
C ILE A 24 10.79 -23.47 14.18
N GLU A 25 11.09 -24.22 15.25
CA GLU A 25 11.36 -25.65 15.18
C GLU A 25 10.29 -26.40 15.98
N ILE A 26 9.66 -27.40 15.37
CA ILE A 26 8.58 -28.15 16.03
C ILE A 26 9.17 -29.29 16.87
N VAL A 27 9.00 -29.22 18.19
CA VAL A 27 9.56 -30.21 19.14
C VAL A 27 8.54 -31.32 19.45
N LYS A 28 7.27 -30.95 19.62
CA LYS A 28 6.18 -31.92 19.89
C LYS A 28 4.90 -31.49 19.20
N ARG A 29 4.23 -32.46 18.57
CA ARG A 29 2.89 -32.30 18.00
C ARG A 29 1.87 -33.10 18.81
N THR A 30 0.73 -32.48 19.06
CA THR A 30 -0.48 -33.12 19.60
C THR A 30 -1.67 -32.75 18.69
N ALA A 31 -2.75 -33.52 18.69
CA ALA A 31 -3.91 -33.30 17.80
C ALA A 31 -4.52 -31.87 17.85
N LYS A 32 -4.33 -31.13 18.95
CA LYS A 32 -4.89 -29.77 19.14
C LYS A 32 -3.84 -28.71 19.48
N THR A 33 -2.60 -29.10 19.76
CA THR A 33 -1.56 -28.17 20.23
C THR A 33 -0.19 -28.58 19.73
N VAL A 34 0.66 -27.60 19.51
CA VAL A 34 2.05 -27.80 19.09
C VAL A 34 2.99 -27.08 20.06
N THR A 35 4.06 -27.76 20.43
CA THR A 35 5.18 -27.17 21.17
C THR A 35 6.31 -26.90 20.19
N PHE A 36 6.69 -25.63 20.07
CA PHE A 36 7.74 -25.18 19.18
C PHE A 36 8.83 -24.43 19.96
N ARG A 37 10.05 -24.44 19.44
CA ARG A 37 11.18 -23.70 19.95
C ARG A 37 11.43 -22.48 19.07
N ARG A 38 11.50 -21.31 19.71
CA ARG A 38 11.80 -20.02 19.06
C ARG A 38 12.72 -19.22 19.96
N ASN A 39 13.84 -18.72 19.43
CA ASN A 39 14.84 -17.93 20.17
C ASN A 39 15.31 -18.63 21.47
N GLY A 40 15.53 -19.94 21.43
CA GLY A 40 15.96 -20.73 22.59
C GLY A 40 14.86 -21.00 23.64
N LYS A 41 13.65 -20.48 23.49
CA LYS A 41 12.52 -20.72 24.40
C LYS A 41 11.51 -21.67 23.78
N GLU A 42 11.09 -22.67 24.55
CA GLU A 42 9.99 -23.55 24.16
C GLU A 42 8.65 -22.91 24.54
N ARG A 43 7.71 -22.90 23.59
CA ARG A 43 6.36 -22.40 23.80
C ARG A 43 5.35 -23.38 23.22
N ARG A 44 4.18 -23.44 23.84
CA ARG A 44 3.05 -24.23 23.39
C ARG A 44 1.97 -23.31 22.83
N THR A 45 1.46 -23.64 21.65
CA THR A 45 0.32 -22.93 21.05
C THR A 45 -0.74 -23.91 20.55
N LYS A 46 -1.93 -23.38 20.29
CA LYS A 46 -3.04 -24.12 19.69
C LYS A 46 -2.79 -24.26 18.20
N LEU A 47 -3.10 -25.44 17.68
CA LEU A 47 -3.07 -25.72 16.25
C LEU A 47 -4.42 -25.35 15.63
N PHE A 48 -4.36 -24.64 14.52
CA PHE A 48 -5.52 -24.27 13.70
C PHE A 48 -5.41 -24.93 12.34
N CYS A 49 -6.55 -25.06 11.68
CA CYS A 49 -6.68 -25.76 10.41
C CYS A 49 -7.59 -24.95 9.50
N ASP A 50 -7.11 -24.66 8.30
CA ASP A 50 -7.85 -24.02 7.20
C ASP A 50 -7.89 -24.95 5.98
N GLU A 51 -8.56 -24.53 4.90
CA GLU A 51 -8.63 -25.24 3.61
C GLU A 51 -7.25 -25.54 3.01
N ARG A 52 -6.25 -24.70 3.32
CA ARG A 52 -4.86 -24.80 2.85
C ARG A 52 -3.99 -25.73 3.70
N GLY A 53 -4.36 -25.98 4.95
CA GLY A 53 -3.60 -26.85 5.86
C GLY A 53 -3.54 -26.32 7.30
N GLU A 54 -2.61 -26.88 8.08
CA GLU A 54 -2.42 -26.49 9.47
C GLU A 54 -1.61 -25.19 9.58
N TYR A 55 -2.01 -24.33 10.52
CA TYR A 55 -1.27 -23.13 10.88
C TYR A 55 -1.26 -22.90 12.38
N ILE A 56 -0.26 -22.16 12.84
CA ILE A 56 -0.12 -21.77 14.24
C ILE A 56 0.11 -20.27 14.36
N ILE A 57 -0.44 -19.70 15.44
CA ILE A 57 -0.26 -18.30 15.82
C ILE A 57 0.44 -18.31 17.19
N PRO A 58 1.75 -18.06 17.27
CA PRO A 58 2.50 -18.05 18.53
C PRO A 58 2.10 -16.94 19.50
N ASP A 59 1.78 -15.76 18.99
CA ASP A 59 1.56 -14.54 19.78
C ASP A 59 0.28 -13.82 19.27
N ARG A 60 -0.35 -12.98 20.09
CA ARG A 60 -1.66 -12.35 19.78
C ARG A 60 -1.61 -10.84 19.49
N TYR A 61 -0.45 -10.31 19.11
CA TYR A 61 -0.36 -8.91 18.68
C TYR A 61 -0.69 -8.77 17.18
N SER A 62 -1.09 -7.58 16.73
CA SER A 62 -1.63 -7.35 15.38
C SER A 62 -0.70 -7.76 14.23
N MET A 63 0.62 -7.81 14.48
CA MET A 63 1.67 -8.20 13.51
C MET A 63 2.34 -9.53 13.88
N ALA A 64 1.65 -10.39 14.64
CA ALA A 64 2.22 -11.65 15.05
C ALA A 64 2.44 -12.58 13.84
N PRO A 65 3.61 -13.23 13.73
CA PRO A 65 3.89 -14.13 12.62
C PRO A 65 2.96 -15.34 12.67
N VAL A 66 2.49 -15.76 11.51
CA VAL A 66 1.58 -16.89 11.33
C VAL A 66 2.31 -17.97 10.57
N PHE A 67 2.74 -19.00 11.29
CA PHE A 67 3.46 -20.10 10.68
C PHE A 67 2.47 -21.08 10.07
N ARG A 68 2.70 -21.40 8.79
CA ARG A 68 1.90 -22.36 8.03
C ARG A 68 2.74 -23.60 7.75
N ALA A 69 2.11 -24.77 7.76
CA ALA A 69 2.76 -26.04 7.42
C ALA A 69 3.24 -26.09 5.95
N GLU A 70 2.75 -25.20 5.09
CA GLU A 70 3.21 -25.02 3.70
C GLU A 70 4.63 -24.44 3.60
N ARG A 71 5.09 -23.69 4.61
CA ARG A 71 6.34 -22.91 4.58
C ARG A 71 7.45 -23.62 5.35
N GLU A 72 7.75 -24.83 4.93
CA GLU A 72 8.88 -25.59 5.45
C GLU A 72 10.19 -25.00 4.91
N VAL A 73 11.15 -24.74 5.80
CA VAL A 73 12.52 -24.40 5.40
C VAL A 73 13.18 -25.70 4.95
N GLN A 74 13.22 -25.93 3.63
CA GLN A 74 14.13 -26.94 3.10
C GLN A 74 15.58 -26.46 3.33
N PRO A 75 16.47 -27.31 3.87
CA PRO A 75 17.87 -26.96 3.95
C PRO A 75 18.48 -27.00 2.54
N GLU A 76 18.91 -25.81 2.09
CA GLU A 76 19.91 -25.52 1.05
C GLU A 76 19.48 -25.62 -0.43
N GLU A 77 19.21 -24.45 -1.04
CA GLU A 77 20.11 -23.89 -2.07
C GLU A 77 19.88 -22.37 -2.25
N ALA A 78 20.96 -21.67 -2.58
CA ALA A 78 21.13 -20.21 -2.60
C ALA A 78 20.33 -19.50 -3.74
N PRO A 79 20.17 -18.16 -3.69
CA PRO A 79 19.14 -17.43 -4.42
C PRO A 79 19.52 -17.21 -5.89
N ALA A 80 18.59 -17.47 -6.79
CA ALA A 80 18.71 -17.06 -8.18
C ALA A 80 18.06 -15.69 -8.36
N ASP A 81 18.91 -14.72 -8.72
CA ASP A 81 18.56 -13.42 -9.26
C ASP A 81 17.43 -13.49 -10.29
N VAL A 82 16.49 -12.54 -10.23
CA VAL A 82 15.61 -12.27 -11.37
C VAL A 82 15.74 -10.80 -11.75
N ALA A 83 16.34 -10.64 -12.92
CA ALA A 83 16.70 -9.45 -13.62
C ALA A 83 15.52 -8.52 -13.97
N GLU A 84 15.93 -7.28 -14.16
CA GLU A 84 15.22 -6.10 -14.65
C GLU A 84 14.81 -6.17 -16.13
N ALA A 85 13.85 -5.30 -16.48
CA ALA A 85 13.52 -4.69 -17.80
C ALA A 85 12.40 -5.34 -18.65
N PRO A 86 11.74 -4.62 -19.59
CA PRO A 86 11.82 -3.18 -19.93
C PRO A 86 10.47 -2.44 -20.04
N ALA A 87 10.55 -1.12 -20.26
CA ALA A 87 9.48 -0.16 -20.53
C ALA A 87 9.15 -0.01 -22.04
N ALA A 88 7.92 0.45 -22.35
CA ALA A 88 7.53 1.35 -23.48
C ALA A 88 5.99 1.37 -23.67
N PRO A 89 5.36 2.34 -24.38
CA PRO A 89 5.87 3.64 -24.88
C PRO A 89 5.05 4.86 -24.42
N ALA A 90 5.65 6.04 -24.65
CA ALA A 90 5.05 7.36 -24.50
C ALA A 90 3.96 7.63 -25.53
N VAL A 91 2.90 8.32 -25.12
CA VAL A 91 2.00 9.04 -26.05
C VAL A 91 1.89 10.49 -25.59
N GLU A 92 2.57 11.34 -26.35
CA GLU A 92 2.46 12.79 -26.39
C GLU A 92 1.08 13.17 -26.93
N ASN A 93 0.36 14.07 -26.26
CA ASN A 93 -0.64 14.93 -26.88
C ASN A 93 -0.80 16.19 -26.03
N ALA A 94 -0.15 17.25 -26.48
CA ALA A 94 -0.29 18.60 -25.95
C ALA A 94 -1.46 19.32 -26.63
N ALA A 95 -2.42 19.81 -25.86
CA ALA A 95 -3.27 20.99 -26.11
C ALA A 95 -4.45 21.05 -25.10
N PRO A 96 -5.19 22.17 -25.02
CA PRO A 96 -4.77 23.54 -24.73
C PRO A 96 -5.03 23.89 -23.25
N SER A 97 -4.43 24.98 -22.78
CA SER A 97 -4.55 25.49 -21.40
C SER A 97 -6.01 25.84 -21.04
N LYS A 98 -6.73 24.90 -20.43
CA LYS A 98 -8.04 25.16 -19.81
C LYS A 98 -7.79 25.68 -18.40
N VAL A 99 -8.20 26.92 -18.13
CA VAL A 99 -8.13 27.54 -16.80
C VAL A 99 -9.40 27.14 -16.04
N VAL A 100 -9.26 26.36 -14.96
CA VAL A 100 -10.41 25.89 -14.18
C VAL A 100 -10.35 26.47 -12.77
N THR A 101 -11.42 27.14 -12.37
CA THR A 101 -11.58 27.82 -11.09
C THR A 101 -12.34 26.90 -10.12
N ILE A 102 -11.71 26.52 -9.00
CA ILE A 102 -12.25 25.58 -8.00
C ILE A 102 -12.25 26.25 -6.63
N SER A 103 -13.39 26.27 -5.95
CA SER A 103 -13.44 26.74 -4.56
C SER A 103 -12.93 25.65 -3.60
N GLN A 104 -11.91 25.94 -2.81
CA GLN A 104 -11.43 25.04 -1.75
C GLN A 104 -11.95 25.51 -0.39
N PRO A 105 -12.37 24.60 0.51
CA PRO A 105 -13.05 24.97 1.75
C PRO A 105 -12.18 25.71 2.78
N ALA A 106 -10.86 25.78 2.58
CA ALA A 106 -9.92 26.51 3.45
C ALA A 106 -9.37 27.79 2.83
N ASP A 107 -9.75 28.11 1.59
CA ASP A 107 -9.34 29.34 0.90
C ASP A 107 -10.58 30.19 0.64
N ASP A 108 -10.59 31.44 1.13
CA ASP A 108 -11.57 32.47 0.71
C ASP A 108 -11.43 32.84 -0.78
N GLY A 109 -10.54 32.17 -1.52
CA GLY A 109 -10.28 32.37 -2.94
C GLY A 109 -10.44 31.06 -3.72
N SER A 110 -11.05 31.17 -4.90
CA SER A 110 -11.11 30.07 -5.84
C SER A 110 -9.72 29.73 -6.40
N MET A 111 -9.24 28.50 -6.20
CA MET A 111 -8.02 27.96 -6.80
C MET A 111 -8.18 27.86 -8.31
N ILE A 112 -7.38 28.63 -9.04
CA ILE A 112 -7.25 28.47 -10.48
C ILE A 112 -6.17 27.41 -10.72
N VAL A 113 -6.54 26.32 -11.37
CA VAL A 113 -5.59 25.27 -11.78
C VAL A 113 -5.31 25.42 -13.26
N ILE A 114 -4.02 25.47 -13.62
CA ILE A 114 -3.53 25.61 -15.00
C ILE A 114 -2.59 24.43 -15.33
N VAL A 115 -2.56 24.03 -16.60
CA VAL A 115 -1.56 23.06 -17.10
C VAL A 115 -0.15 23.59 -16.83
N GLY A 116 0.73 22.72 -16.32
CA GLY A 116 2.09 23.05 -15.90
C GLY A 116 2.23 23.48 -14.44
N GLN A 117 1.11 23.69 -13.72
CA GLN A 117 1.14 24.06 -12.31
C GLN A 117 1.57 22.89 -11.42
N ARG A 118 2.43 23.19 -10.44
CA ARG A 118 2.79 22.28 -9.35
C ARG A 118 1.65 22.18 -8.34
N VAL A 119 1.25 20.96 -8.03
CA VAL A 119 0.16 20.66 -7.11
C VAL A 119 0.59 19.58 -6.12
N GLU A 120 -0.03 19.59 -4.95
CA GLU A 120 0.14 18.60 -3.90
C GLU A 120 -1.15 17.82 -3.69
N ARG A 121 -1.03 16.50 -3.49
CA ARG A 121 -2.11 15.65 -2.97
C ARG A 121 -1.74 15.18 -1.57
N ASN A 122 -2.70 15.32 -0.66
CA ASN A 122 -2.59 14.71 0.65
C ASN A 122 -3.55 13.51 0.74
N CYS A 123 -2.97 12.31 0.85
CA CYS A 123 -3.70 11.04 0.89
C CYS A 123 -4.15 10.63 2.31
N GLY A 124 -3.97 11.47 3.33
CA GLY A 124 -4.38 11.16 4.70
C GLY A 124 -3.21 10.92 5.66
N ALA A 125 -3.54 10.68 6.92
CA ALA A 125 -2.54 10.40 7.95
C ALA A 125 -1.78 9.12 7.59
N CYS A 126 -0.45 9.13 7.76
CA CYS A 126 0.47 8.04 7.42
C CYS A 126 0.87 7.89 5.94
N PHE A 127 0.40 8.76 5.04
CA PHE A 127 0.88 8.79 3.66
C PHE A 127 1.80 10.00 3.41
N PRO A 128 2.90 9.85 2.65
CA PRO A 128 3.73 10.98 2.27
C PRO A 128 2.93 11.95 1.40
N LEU A 129 3.27 13.24 1.46
CA LEU A 129 2.74 14.23 0.53
C LEU A 129 3.22 13.90 -0.88
N GLU A 130 2.29 13.86 -1.82
CA GLU A 130 2.59 13.57 -3.21
C GLU A 130 2.63 14.87 -4.02
N ASN A 131 3.74 15.07 -4.72
CA ASN A 131 3.99 16.23 -5.57
C ASN A 131 3.80 15.85 -7.03
N GLY A 132 3.11 16.70 -7.78
CA GLY A 132 2.83 16.46 -9.19
C GLY A 132 2.71 17.73 -10.00
N THR A 133 2.68 17.55 -11.32
CA THR A 133 2.44 18.63 -12.28
C THR A 133 1.17 18.34 -13.07
N VAL A 134 0.30 19.33 -13.21
CA VAL A 134 -0.92 19.21 -14.01
C VAL A 134 -0.55 19.11 -15.49
N ALA A 135 -0.89 17.99 -16.13
CA ALA A 135 -0.64 17.74 -17.54
C ALA A 135 -1.82 18.12 -18.44
N GLY A 136 -3.04 18.12 -17.90
CA GLY A 136 -4.25 18.44 -18.66
C GLY A 136 -5.52 18.32 -17.85
N PHE A 137 -6.67 18.45 -18.51
CA PHE A 137 -7.99 18.27 -17.91
C PHE A 137 -8.86 17.36 -18.78
N VAL A 138 -9.75 16.60 -18.15
CA VAL A 138 -10.73 15.77 -18.83
C VAL A 138 -12.11 16.00 -18.24
N ASP A 139 -13.08 16.26 -19.10
CA ASP A 139 -14.49 16.33 -18.74
C ASP A 139 -15.08 14.91 -18.81
N VAL A 140 -15.57 14.41 -17.68
CA VAL A 140 -16.18 13.08 -17.60
C VAL A 140 -17.69 13.26 -17.40
N PRO A 141 -18.55 12.65 -18.24
CA PRO A 141 -19.99 12.74 -18.08
C PRO A 141 -20.45 12.03 -16.80
N ASP A 142 -21.61 12.41 -16.28
CA ASP A 142 -22.25 11.70 -15.17
C ASP A 142 -22.51 10.24 -15.53
N GLY A 143 -22.04 9.33 -14.67
CA GLY A 143 -22.33 7.91 -14.77
C GLY A 143 -23.50 7.51 -13.87
N LEU A 144 -23.85 6.23 -13.92
CA LEU A 144 -24.92 5.67 -13.08
C LEU A 144 -24.59 5.72 -11.58
N VAL A 145 -23.29 5.61 -11.22
CA VAL A 145 -22.81 5.48 -9.83
C VAL A 145 -21.94 6.65 -9.40
N LEU A 146 -21.18 7.24 -10.33
CA LEU A 146 -20.26 8.32 -10.04
C LEU A 146 -20.74 9.59 -10.74
N ARG A 147 -20.84 10.68 -9.97
CA ARG A 147 -20.95 12.01 -10.56
C ARG A 147 -19.70 12.27 -11.40
N GLY A 148 -19.93 12.65 -12.64
CA GLY A 148 -18.97 13.20 -13.56
C GLY A 148 -18.52 14.59 -13.11
N GLY A 149 -17.79 15.25 -13.99
CA GLY A 149 -17.20 16.56 -13.72
C GLY A 149 -15.86 16.72 -14.39
N VAL A 150 -15.18 17.81 -14.04
CA VAL A 150 -13.84 18.11 -14.53
C VAL A 150 -12.81 17.43 -13.64
N PHE A 151 -11.93 16.64 -14.25
CA PHE A 151 -10.80 16.01 -13.57
C PHE A 151 -9.50 16.60 -14.11
N ALA A 152 -8.49 16.73 -13.25
CA ALA A 152 -7.13 17.02 -13.67
C ALA A 152 -6.42 15.71 -14.03
N LEU A 153 -5.63 15.75 -15.09
CA LEU A 153 -4.62 14.73 -15.38
C LEU A 153 -3.31 15.21 -14.76
N ILE A 154 -2.78 14.45 -13.82
CA ILE A 154 -1.58 14.80 -13.08
C ILE A 154 -0.48 13.81 -13.38
N ARG A 155 0.70 14.34 -13.65
CA ARG A 155 1.94 13.57 -13.68
C ARG A 155 2.59 13.70 -12.32
N TRP A 156 2.58 12.62 -11.55
CA TRP A 156 3.19 12.57 -10.23
C TRP A 156 4.70 12.33 -10.32
N ASP A 157 5.46 12.91 -9.38
CA ASP A 157 6.91 12.78 -9.35
C ASP A 157 7.35 11.33 -9.08
N TYR A 158 6.57 10.56 -8.32
CA TYR A 158 6.84 9.14 -8.06
C TYR A 158 6.54 8.22 -9.26
N ALA A 159 5.73 8.68 -10.21
CA ALA A 159 5.31 7.93 -11.38
C ALA A 159 5.27 8.83 -12.63
N PRO A 160 6.44 9.31 -13.12
CA PRO A 160 6.49 10.33 -14.17
C PRO A 160 5.97 9.83 -15.53
N ASN A 161 5.95 8.51 -15.73
CA ASN A 161 5.52 7.89 -16.98
C ASN A 161 4.02 7.63 -17.04
N GLN A 162 3.27 7.92 -15.97
CA GLN A 162 1.84 7.67 -15.88
C GLN A 162 1.08 8.96 -15.56
N LEU A 163 0.00 9.18 -16.30
CA LEU A 163 -0.96 10.23 -15.97
C LEU A 163 -2.07 9.63 -15.10
N GLU A 164 -2.28 10.21 -13.93
CA GLU A 164 -3.38 9.86 -13.05
C GLU A 164 -4.53 10.87 -13.21
N ARG A 165 -5.76 10.36 -13.29
CA ARG A 165 -6.97 11.18 -13.30
C ARG A 165 -7.41 11.45 -11.86
N VAL A 166 -7.38 12.71 -11.45
CA VAL A 166 -7.63 13.13 -10.06
C VAL A 166 -8.72 14.21 -10.03
N ARG A 167 -9.57 14.18 -9.01
CA ARG A 167 -10.58 15.22 -8.83
C ARG A 167 -9.91 16.53 -8.41
N LEU A 168 -10.47 17.63 -8.88
CA LEU A 168 -9.96 18.96 -8.57
C LEU A 168 -10.05 19.32 -7.08
N SER A 169 -10.95 18.67 -6.34
CA SER A 169 -11.07 18.81 -4.88
C SER A 169 -9.91 18.21 -4.10
N ASP A 170 -9.20 17.24 -4.68
CA ASP A 170 -8.23 16.42 -3.97
C ASP A 170 -6.80 16.96 -4.13
N ILE A 171 -6.63 17.98 -4.97
CA ILE A 171 -5.37 18.62 -5.31
C ILE A 171 -5.30 20.00 -4.69
N HIS A 172 -4.14 20.38 -4.21
CA HIS A 172 -3.95 21.62 -3.47
C HIS A 172 -2.71 22.35 -3.98
N ARG A 173 -2.63 23.66 -3.69
CA ARG A 173 -1.39 24.42 -3.94
C ARG A 173 -0.28 23.91 -3.03
N HIS A 174 0.96 24.07 -3.47
CA HIS A 174 2.12 23.75 -2.63
C HIS A 174 2.05 24.51 -1.30
N GLY A 175 2.22 23.78 -0.19
CA GLY A 175 2.16 24.35 1.15
C GLY A 175 0.75 24.66 1.65
N TRP A 176 -0.30 24.20 0.96
CA TRP A 176 -1.68 24.36 1.42
C TRP A 176 -1.89 23.67 2.76
N ARG A 177 -2.74 24.28 3.60
CA ARG A 177 -3.16 23.77 4.90
C ARG A 177 -4.66 23.96 5.02
N SER A 178 -5.31 23.04 5.72
CA SER A 178 -6.69 23.21 6.14
C SER A 178 -6.85 24.44 7.05
N ALA A 179 -8.09 24.90 7.26
CA ALA A 179 -8.40 26.03 8.15
C ALA A 179 -7.81 25.87 9.57
N ASN A 180 -7.65 24.63 10.05
CA ASN A 180 -7.06 24.33 11.36
C ASN A 180 -5.53 24.17 11.32
N GLY A 181 -4.87 24.53 10.21
CA GLY A 181 -3.42 24.41 10.02
C GLY A 181 -2.93 22.98 9.75
N SER A 182 -3.83 21.98 9.72
CA SER A 182 -3.47 20.60 9.41
C SER A 182 -3.14 20.46 7.92
N PRO A 183 -2.07 19.73 7.54
CA PRO A 183 -1.81 19.40 6.14
C PRO A 183 -2.88 18.45 5.60
N LEU A 184 -3.56 17.68 6.47
CA LEU A 184 -4.66 16.79 6.12
C LEU A 184 -5.88 17.64 5.81
N GLY A 185 -6.15 17.83 4.52
CA GLY A 185 -7.41 18.38 4.08
C GLY A 185 -8.54 17.52 4.61
N VAL A 186 -9.54 18.18 5.20
CA VAL A 186 -10.81 17.59 5.63
C VAL A 186 -10.74 16.76 6.92
N PHE A 187 -10.62 17.43 8.06
CA PHE A 187 -11.46 17.09 9.22
C PHE A 187 -12.49 18.19 9.37
N VAL A 188 -13.55 18.14 8.56
CA VAL A 188 -14.78 18.87 8.89
C VAL A 188 -15.52 17.99 9.88
N ARG A 189 -15.79 18.55 11.06
CA ARG A 189 -16.64 17.92 12.09
C ARG A 189 -18.10 17.89 11.62
#